data_AF-A0A9W7EIL2-F1
#
_entry.id   AF-A0A9W7EIL2-F1
#
_cell.length_a   1.000
_cell.length_b   1.000
_cell.length_c   1.000
_cell.angle_alpha   90.00
_cell.angle_beta   90.00
_cell.angle_gamma   90.00
#
_symmetry.space_group_name_H-M   'P 1'
#
loop_
_entity.id
_entity.type
_entity.pdbx_description
1 polymer ?
#
loop_
_entity_poly.entity_id
_entity_poly.type
_entity_poly.pdbx_seq_one_letter_code
_entity_poly.pdbx_strand_id
1 'polypeptide(L)'
;MADTLVAMRWLDRKWQKVVEKKLIEFEVEPFGEIIVHGGNDISYKEADSAARKERMKQVTKVVFLLNIIKIGKWACLNASILVVVDIPEGITRIATSSFASCSSLKEIKFPKSLTSIGVNSFYDCSSLEEVDLLHTKVQDIGGWAFRSCRSLRTMKVPDSLQTLGGCVFKYCFKLVPSAINVSDYRDATSKVVTYLRSIQ
;
A
#
# COMPACT_ATOMS: atom_id res chain seq x y z
N MET A 1 -32.04 17.92 -16.64
CA MET A 1 -30.72 17.77 -17.29
C MET A 1 -29.89 19.05 -17.12
N ALA A 2 -29.71 19.50 -15.88
CA ALA A 2 -28.91 20.69 -15.54
C ALA A 2 -27.83 20.40 -14.47
N ASP A 3 -27.62 19.13 -14.12
CA ASP A 3 -26.71 18.71 -13.03
C ASP A 3 -25.36 18.15 -13.48
N THR A 4 -25.07 18.14 -14.79
CA THR A 4 -23.78 17.61 -15.30
C THR A 4 -22.87 18.68 -15.90
N LEU A 5 -23.31 19.93 -16.00
CA LEU A 5 -22.54 21.03 -16.62
C LEU A 5 -21.90 22.00 -15.61
N VAL A 6 -22.21 21.89 -14.31
CA VAL A 6 -21.57 22.71 -13.24
C VAL A 6 -20.35 22.00 -12.64
N ALA A 7 -20.28 20.67 -12.71
CA ALA A 7 -19.12 19.89 -12.23
C ALA A 7 -17.85 20.06 -13.10
N MET A 8 -17.97 20.59 -14.32
CA MET A 8 -16.83 20.74 -15.25
C MET A 8 -16.29 22.18 -15.38
N ARG A 9 -16.79 23.13 -14.59
CA ARG A 9 -16.27 24.52 -14.54
C ARG A 9 -15.32 24.80 -13.37
N TRP A 10 -14.85 23.76 -12.68
CA TRP A 10 -13.87 23.84 -11.59
C TRP A 10 -12.43 23.50 -12.00
N LEU A 11 -12.13 23.48 -13.30
CA LEU A 11 -10.74 23.52 -13.80
C LEU A 11 -10.29 24.99 -13.91
N ASP A 12 -10.31 25.71 -12.79
CA ASP A 12 -9.83 27.09 -12.75
C ASP A 12 -8.29 27.12 -12.79
N ARG A 13 -7.74 28.17 -13.39
CA ARG A 13 -6.32 28.42 -13.73
C ARG A 13 -5.35 28.35 -12.54
N LYS A 14 -5.86 28.10 -11.32
CA LYS A 14 -5.08 27.68 -10.15
C LYS A 14 -4.44 26.30 -10.35
N TRP A 15 -5.09 25.35 -11.02
CA TRP A 15 -4.54 24.01 -11.25
C TRP A 15 -3.28 24.01 -12.14
N GLN A 16 -3.21 24.90 -13.14
CA GLN A 16 -1.98 25.07 -13.94
C GLN A 16 -0.80 25.59 -13.10
N LYS A 17 -1.04 26.32 -12.00
CA LYS A 17 0.01 26.79 -11.09
C LYS A 17 0.42 25.77 -10.03
N VAL A 18 -0.42 24.78 -9.72
CA VAL A 18 -0.10 23.65 -8.82
C VAL A 18 0.78 22.61 -9.56
N VAL A 19 0.57 22.43 -10.87
CA VAL A 19 1.39 21.52 -11.69
C VAL A 19 2.82 22.03 -11.92
N GLU A 20 3.07 23.34 -11.86
CA GLU A 20 4.39 23.95 -12.12
C GLU A 20 5.31 24.08 -10.90
N LYS A 21 4.82 23.79 -9.68
CA LYS A 21 5.67 23.81 -8.47
C LYS A 21 5.57 22.48 -7.77
N LYS A 22 6.67 21.72 -7.81
CA LYS A 22 6.97 20.52 -6.99
C LYS A 22 6.36 20.60 -5.58
N LEU A 23 5.11 20.20 -5.41
CA LEU A 23 4.42 20.14 -4.13
C LEU A 23 3.42 18.99 -4.21
N ILE A 24 3.54 18.11 -3.23
CA ILE A 24 2.74 16.90 -3.10
C ILE A 24 1.68 17.25 -2.11
N GLU A 25 0.51 17.55 -2.63
CA GLU A 25 -0.66 17.87 -1.83
C GLU A 25 -1.62 16.69 -1.93
N PHE A 26 -1.84 16.06 -0.77
CA PHE A 26 -2.88 15.06 -0.59
C PHE A 26 -4.21 15.81 -0.56
N GLU A 27 -4.77 16.10 -1.73
CA GLU A 27 -6.13 16.59 -1.82
C GLU A 27 -7.08 15.38 -1.75
N VAL A 28 -7.77 15.28 -0.61
CA VAL A 28 -8.95 14.43 -0.48
C VAL A 28 -10.09 15.24 -1.07
N GLU A 29 -10.48 14.93 -2.29
CA GLU A 29 -11.64 15.53 -2.94
C GLU A 29 -12.91 15.25 -2.09
N PRO A 30 -13.96 16.09 -2.18
CA PRO A 30 -15.18 15.95 -1.38
C PRO A 30 -15.94 14.62 -1.57
N PHE A 31 -15.47 13.74 -2.47
CA PHE A 31 -16.02 12.41 -2.75
C PHE A 31 -15.20 11.23 -2.19
N GLY A 32 -14.25 11.47 -1.28
CA GLY A 32 -13.54 10.38 -0.58
C GLY A 32 -12.49 9.65 -1.44
N GLU A 33 -11.98 10.33 -2.46
CA GLU A 33 -10.84 9.84 -3.26
C GLU A 33 -9.54 10.45 -2.71
N ILE A 34 -8.50 9.61 -2.51
CA ILE A 34 -7.14 10.10 -2.27
C ILE A 34 -6.41 10.14 -3.60
N ILE A 35 -5.95 11.30 -4.02
CA ILE A 35 -5.05 11.44 -5.15
C ILE A 35 -3.60 11.42 -4.65
N VAL A 36 -2.82 10.43 -5.09
CA VAL A 36 -1.39 10.33 -4.74
C VAL A 36 -0.58 10.95 -5.88
N HIS A 37 0.29 11.92 -5.58
CA HIS A 37 1.26 12.50 -6.53
C HIS A 37 2.70 12.36 -6.01
N GLY A 38 3.67 12.12 -6.90
CA GLY A 38 5.09 12.54 -6.79
C GLY A 38 5.98 12.05 -5.64
N GLY A 39 5.48 11.36 -4.61
CA GLY A 39 6.24 10.72 -3.52
C GLY A 39 7.26 11.58 -2.73
N ASN A 40 6.81 12.52 -1.91
CA ASN A 40 7.55 13.01 -0.75
C ASN A 40 7.00 12.29 0.49
N ASP A 41 7.88 11.97 1.43
CA ASP A 41 7.46 11.46 2.73
C ASP A 41 6.73 12.59 3.48
N ILE A 42 5.43 12.45 3.73
CA ILE A 42 4.76 13.27 4.76
C ILE A 42 5.34 12.89 6.11
N SER A 43 5.32 13.79 7.09
CA SER A 43 5.79 13.49 8.44
C SER A 43 4.76 12.67 9.23
N TYR A 44 5.20 11.94 10.27
CA TYR A 44 4.28 11.24 11.16
C TYR A 44 3.26 12.19 11.82
N LYS A 45 3.66 13.43 12.17
CA LYS A 45 2.76 14.41 12.79
C LYS A 45 1.60 14.78 11.86
N GLU A 46 1.87 14.95 10.57
CA GLU A 46 0.84 15.25 9.57
C GLU A 46 -0.07 14.04 9.34
N ALA A 47 0.54 12.86 9.22
CA ALA A 47 -0.16 11.59 9.09
C ALA A 47 -1.10 11.31 10.28
N ASP A 48 -0.65 11.64 11.50
CA ASP A 48 -1.35 11.36 12.75
C ASP A 48 -2.26 12.50 13.22
N SER A 49 -2.31 13.60 12.47
CA SER A 49 -3.17 14.75 12.81
C SER A 49 -4.64 14.34 12.87
N ALA A 50 -5.36 14.84 13.88
CA ALA A 50 -6.78 14.53 14.09
C ALA A 50 -7.63 14.85 12.84
N ALA A 51 -7.33 15.98 12.19
CA ALA A 51 -8.02 16.40 10.98
C ALA A 51 -7.80 15.42 9.80
N ARG A 52 -6.59 14.90 9.62
CA ARG A 52 -6.32 13.88 8.60
C ARG A 52 -6.99 12.57 8.95
N LYS A 53 -6.85 12.10 10.21
CA LYS A 53 -7.49 10.87 10.68
C LYS A 53 -9.00 10.87 10.40
N GLU A 54 -9.67 11.99 10.64
CA GLU A 54 -11.10 12.11 10.36
C GLU A 54 -11.39 11.96 8.86
N ARG A 55 -10.63 12.67 8.00
CA ARG A 55 -10.78 12.55 6.55
C ARG A 55 -10.49 11.14 6.03
N MET A 56 -9.52 10.44 6.60
CA MET A 56 -9.13 9.10 6.16
C MET A 56 -10.24 8.06 6.39
N LYS A 57 -11.14 8.28 7.35
CA LYS A 57 -12.28 7.39 7.62
C LYS A 57 -13.28 7.33 6.46
N GLN A 58 -13.35 8.35 5.61
CA GLN A 58 -14.28 8.40 4.48
C GLN A 58 -13.65 8.02 3.13
N VAL A 59 -12.37 7.62 3.12
CA VAL A 59 -11.67 7.29 1.88
C VAL A 59 -12.05 5.90 1.40
N THR A 60 -12.67 5.85 0.23
CA THR A 60 -13.12 4.60 -0.40
C THR A 60 -12.26 4.18 -1.57
N LYS A 61 -11.50 5.12 -2.16
CA LYS A 61 -10.74 4.91 -3.38
C LYS A 61 -9.44 5.71 -3.39
N VAL A 62 -8.41 5.14 -3.99
CA VAL A 62 -7.11 5.79 -4.22
C VAL A 62 -6.90 5.92 -5.72
N VAL A 63 -6.54 7.11 -6.17
CA VAL A 63 -6.23 7.43 -7.57
C VAL A 63 -4.75 7.82 -7.65
N PHE A 64 -4.05 7.20 -8.59
CA PHE A 64 -2.65 7.47 -8.87
C PHE A 64 -2.56 8.25 -10.18
N LEU A 65 -1.84 9.36 -10.17
CA LEU A 65 -1.59 10.17 -11.36
C LEU A 65 -0.29 9.80 -12.06
N LEU A 66 -0.16 10.27 -13.30
CA LEU A 66 0.97 9.92 -14.16
C LEU A 66 2.31 10.32 -13.52
N ASN A 67 3.34 9.50 -13.76
CA ASN A 67 4.73 9.70 -13.33
C ASN A 67 5.04 9.47 -11.83
N ILE A 68 4.18 8.75 -11.09
CA ILE A 68 4.51 8.35 -9.72
C ILE A 68 5.47 7.17 -9.74
N ILE A 69 6.62 7.35 -9.09
CA ILE A 69 7.64 6.31 -8.95
C ILE A 69 7.63 5.65 -7.57
N LYS A 70 7.02 6.29 -6.56
CA LYS A 70 7.07 5.89 -5.14
C LYS A 70 5.79 6.31 -4.41
N ILE A 71 5.31 5.45 -3.51
CA ILE A 71 4.25 5.80 -2.54
C ILE A 71 4.94 6.23 -1.24
N GLY A 72 4.68 7.47 -0.81
CA GLY A 72 5.30 8.06 0.39
C GLY A 72 4.86 7.42 1.69
N LYS A 73 5.63 7.64 2.76
CA LYS A 73 5.29 7.13 4.10
C LYS A 73 3.90 7.61 4.52
N TRP A 74 3.13 6.72 5.16
CA TRP A 74 1.79 7.03 5.71
C TRP A 74 0.74 7.54 4.69
N ALA A 75 0.98 7.38 3.37
CA ALA A 75 0.13 7.93 2.32
C ALA A 75 -1.38 7.66 2.51
N CYS A 76 -1.74 6.45 2.88
CA CYS A 76 -3.11 6.00 3.13
C CYS A 76 -3.29 5.48 4.58
N LEU A 77 -2.49 5.96 5.54
CA LEU A 77 -2.61 5.57 6.95
C LEU A 77 -4.04 5.78 7.48
N ASN A 78 -4.63 4.75 8.08
CA ASN A 78 -5.99 4.74 8.65
C ASN A 78 -7.13 4.93 7.63
N ALA A 79 -6.94 4.59 6.34
CA ALA A 79 -8.03 4.52 5.36
C ALA A 79 -8.96 3.32 5.65
N SER A 80 -9.70 3.36 6.76
CA SER A 80 -10.32 2.15 7.34
C SER A 80 -11.43 1.54 6.50
N ILE A 81 -12.01 2.29 5.55
CA ILE A 81 -13.07 1.81 4.65
C ILE A 81 -12.58 1.55 3.22
N LEU A 82 -11.29 1.79 2.93
CA LEU A 82 -10.69 1.51 1.62
C LEU A 82 -10.69 0.00 1.38
N VAL A 83 -11.31 -0.46 0.28
CA VAL A 83 -11.52 -1.90 0.02
C VAL A 83 -10.53 -2.48 -0.98
N VAL A 84 -10.19 -1.71 -2.02
CA VAL A 84 -9.33 -2.18 -3.12
C VAL A 84 -8.32 -1.09 -3.46
N VAL A 85 -7.08 -1.49 -3.74
CA VAL A 85 -6.03 -0.60 -4.25
C VAL A 85 -5.40 -1.21 -5.50
N ASP A 86 -5.39 -0.45 -6.58
CA ASP A 86 -4.68 -0.81 -7.81
C ASP A 86 -3.46 0.10 -7.95
N ILE A 87 -2.27 -0.45 -7.69
CA ILE A 87 -1.01 0.31 -7.76
C ILE A 87 -0.49 0.25 -9.20
N PRO A 88 -0.38 1.39 -9.91
CA PRO A 88 0.01 1.39 -11.31
C PRO A 88 1.47 1.01 -11.54
N GLU A 89 1.74 0.55 -12.77
CA GLU A 89 3.10 0.30 -13.25
C GLU A 89 3.99 1.55 -13.14
N GLY A 90 5.28 1.32 -12.91
CA GLY A 90 6.28 2.38 -12.69
C GLY A 90 6.53 2.67 -11.20
N ILE A 91 5.62 2.29 -10.31
CA ILE A 91 5.87 2.37 -8.87
C ILE A 91 6.87 1.29 -8.46
N THR A 92 7.96 1.74 -7.85
CA THR A 92 9.09 0.87 -7.43
C THR A 92 9.09 0.61 -5.93
N ARG A 93 8.40 1.44 -5.14
CA ARG A 93 8.46 1.34 -3.68
C ARG A 93 7.15 1.72 -3.01
N ILE A 94 6.76 0.91 -2.03
CA ILE A 94 5.74 1.21 -1.02
C ILE A 94 6.46 1.54 0.27
N ALA A 95 6.34 2.77 0.76
CA ALA A 95 7.07 3.22 1.94
C ALA A 95 6.44 2.74 3.26
N THR A 96 7.10 3.10 4.35
CA THR A 96 6.71 2.74 5.71
C THR A 96 5.27 3.16 6.01
N SER A 97 4.47 2.23 6.51
CA SER A 97 3.09 2.46 6.93
C SER A 97 2.17 3.10 5.88
N SER A 98 2.50 3.00 4.57
CA SER A 98 1.72 3.65 3.51
C SER A 98 0.26 3.21 3.47
N PHE A 99 -0.07 1.98 3.86
CA PHE A 99 -1.43 1.45 3.94
C PHE A 99 -1.72 0.85 5.32
N ALA A 100 -1.04 1.32 6.37
CA ALA A 100 -1.29 0.83 7.72
C ALA A 100 -2.71 1.18 8.18
N SER A 101 -3.37 0.25 8.87
CA SER A 101 -4.72 0.35 9.42
C SER A 101 -5.82 0.59 8.37
N CYS A 102 -5.58 0.19 7.11
CA CYS A 102 -6.64 0.06 6.11
C CYS A 102 -7.45 -1.22 6.38
N SER A 103 -8.22 -1.23 7.47
CA SER A 103 -8.81 -2.45 8.04
C SER A 103 -9.81 -3.17 7.12
N SER A 104 -10.44 -2.44 6.20
CA SER A 104 -11.35 -2.99 5.17
C SER A 104 -10.66 -3.35 3.84
N LEU A 105 -9.34 -3.13 3.70
CA LEU A 105 -8.60 -3.43 2.47
C LEU A 105 -8.61 -4.94 2.27
N LYS A 106 -9.28 -5.39 1.21
CA LYS A 106 -9.42 -6.81 0.85
C LYS A 106 -8.48 -7.23 -0.26
N GLU A 107 -8.26 -6.36 -1.23
CA GLU A 107 -7.49 -6.64 -2.44
C GLU A 107 -6.49 -5.53 -2.72
N ILE A 108 -5.29 -5.92 -3.12
CA ILE A 108 -4.27 -5.01 -3.62
C ILE A 108 -3.60 -5.62 -4.84
N LYS A 109 -3.49 -4.84 -5.90
CA LYS A 109 -2.74 -5.20 -7.11
C LYS A 109 -1.40 -4.49 -7.09
N PHE A 110 -0.34 -5.27 -7.25
CA PHE A 110 1.03 -4.76 -7.25
C PHE A 110 1.58 -4.69 -8.68
N PRO A 111 2.35 -3.64 -9.01
CA PRO A 111 2.96 -3.52 -10.32
C PRO A 111 4.20 -4.41 -10.43
N LYS A 112 4.52 -4.83 -11.65
CA LYS A 112 5.73 -5.63 -11.92
C LYS A 112 7.01 -4.87 -11.59
N SER A 113 6.97 -3.54 -11.62
CA SER A 113 8.09 -2.68 -11.26
C SER A 113 8.40 -2.60 -9.76
N LEU A 114 7.54 -3.11 -8.88
CA LEU A 114 7.72 -2.99 -7.44
C LEU A 114 8.97 -3.75 -6.98
N THR A 115 9.86 -3.06 -6.26
CA THR A 115 11.13 -3.62 -5.75
C THR A 115 11.20 -3.70 -4.22
N SER A 116 10.40 -2.92 -3.49
CA SER A 116 10.45 -2.94 -2.02
C SER A 116 9.13 -2.57 -1.35
N ILE A 117 8.86 -3.24 -0.23
CA ILE A 117 7.75 -2.97 0.68
C ILE A 117 8.32 -2.56 2.03
N GLY A 118 7.89 -1.40 2.54
CA GLY A 118 8.39 -0.81 3.77
C GLY A 118 7.93 -1.49 5.06
N VAL A 119 8.49 -1.02 6.17
CA VAL A 119 8.10 -1.42 7.53
C VAL A 119 6.63 -1.05 7.77
N ASN A 120 5.85 -1.95 8.38
CA ASN A 120 4.42 -1.73 8.68
C ASN A 120 3.54 -1.34 7.47
N SER A 121 3.98 -1.49 6.21
CA SER A 121 3.25 -0.94 5.05
C SER A 121 1.79 -1.37 4.96
N PHE A 122 1.46 -2.58 5.41
CA PHE A 122 0.11 -3.17 5.48
C PHE A 122 -0.24 -3.63 6.91
N TYR A 123 0.36 -3.00 7.92
CA TYR A 123 0.04 -3.27 9.32
C TYR A 123 -1.47 -3.14 9.55
N ASP A 124 -2.10 -4.12 10.20
CA ASP A 124 -3.53 -4.13 10.55
C ASP A 124 -4.50 -3.93 9.36
N CYS A 125 -4.11 -4.37 8.16
CA CYS A 125 -5.03 -4.57 7.05
C CYS A 125 -5.86 -5.84 7.30
N SER A 126 -6.76 -5.80 8.27
CA SER A 126 -7.37 -7.01 8.85
C SER A 126 -8.28 -7.81 7.90
N SER A 127 -8.76 -7.17 6.83
CA SER A 127 -9.57 -7.80 5.78
C SER A 127 -8.75 -8.27 4.58
N LEU A 128 -7.43 -8.03 4.55
CA LEU A 128 -6.59 -8.39 3.43
C LEU A 128 -6.50 -9.91 3.35
N GLU A 129 -6.97 -10.48 2.25
CA GLU A 129 -7.17 -11.92 2.12
C GLU A 129 -6.02 -12.60 1.40
N GLU A 130 -5.52 -11.97 0.35
CA GLU A 130 -4.49 -12.51 -0.52
C GLU A 130 -3.47 -11.43 -0.87
N VAL A 131 -2.20 -11.83 -0.95
CA VAL A 131 -1.12 -10.97 -1.41
C VAL A 131 -0.35 -11.70 -2.50
N ASP A 132 -0.43 -11.21 -3.73
CA ASP A 132 0.27 -11.78 -4.87
C ASP A 132 1.43 -10.88 -5.31
N LEU A 133 2.65 -11.27 -4.96
CA LEU A 133 3.88 -10.61 -5.39
C LEU A 133 4.63 -11.40 -6.47
N LEU A 134 4.06 -12.47 -7.01
CA LEU A 134 4.77 -13.44 -7.87
C LEU A 134 5.46 -12.78 -9.07
N HIS A 135 4.79 -11.80 -9.69
CA HIS A 135 5.29 -11.11 -10.89
C HIS A 135 5.98 -9.78 -10.61
N THR A 136 6.26 -9.49 -9.34
CA THR A 136 6.98 -8.29 -8.93
C THR A 136 8.49 -8.52 -8.93
N LYS A 137 9.27 -7.46 -8.71
CA LYS A 137 10.72 -7.52 -8.49
C LYS A 137 11.08 -7.28 -7.04
N VAL A 138 10.18 -7.57 -6.11
CA VAL A 138 10.38 -7.27 -4.68
C VAL A 138 11.61 -8.02 -4.16
N GLN A 139 12.56 -7.27 -3.62
CA GLN A 139 13.78 -7.78 -2.99
C GLN A 139 13.70 -7.69 -1.47
N ASP A 140 12.98 -6.69 -0.95
CA ASP A 140 12.91 -6.41 0.48
C ASP A 140 11.47 -6.21 0.95
N ILE A 141 11.11 -6.90 2.02
CA ILE A 141 9.87 -6.70 2.77
C ILE A 141 10.23 -6.31 4.20
N GLY A 142 9.86 -5.11 4.61
CA GLY A 142 10.18 -4.55 5.92
C GLY A 142 9.52 -5.28 7.09
N GLY A 143 10.08 -5.09 8.28
CA GLY A 143 9.53 -5.69 9.51
C GLY A 143 8.08 -5.31 9.73
N TRP A 144 7.29 -6.25 10.26
CA TRP A 144 5.86 -6.09 10.54
C TRP A 144 5.00 -5.65 9.34
N ALA A 145 5.50 -5.76 8.10
CA ALA A 145 4.82 -5.25 6.91
C ALA A 145 3.38 -5.74 6.79
N PHE A 146 3.10 -7.00 7.14
CA PHE A 146 1.77 -7.61 7.12
C PHE A 146 1.26 -8.00 8.51
N ARG A 147 1.82 -7.44 9.59
CA ARG A 147 1.41 -7.78 10.96
C ARG A 147 -0.08 -7.50 11.14
N SER A 148 -0.79 -8.41 11.81
CA SER A 148 -2.23 -8.31 12.08
C SER A 148 -3.12 -8.32 10.82
N CYS A 149 -2.64 -8.80 9.67
CA CYS A 149 -3.50 -9.13 8.54
C CYS A 149 -4.29 -10.42 8.83
N ARG A 150 -5.30 -10.32 9.72
CA ARG A 150 -6.02 -11.47 10.31
C ARG A 150 -6.77 -12.33 9.29
N SER A 151 -7.11 -11.79 8.12
CA SER A 151 -7.78 -12.51 7.04
C SER A 151 -6.83 -13.08 5.99
N LEU A 152 -5.53 -12.76 6.07
CA LEU A 152 -4.55 -13.15 5.07
C LEU A 152 -4.41 -14.66 5.10
N ARG A 153 -4.83 -15.31 4.02
CA ARG A 153 -4.82 -16.77 3.87
C ARG A 153 -3.76 -17.23 2.89
N THR A 154 -3.41 -16.42 1.89
CA THR A 154 -2.47 -16.78 0.84
C THR A 154 -1.47 -15.66 0.59
N MET A 155 -0.22 -16.03 0.33
CA MET A 155 0.86 -15.12 -0.01
C MET A 155 1.69 -15.76 -1.13
N LYS A 156 1.82 -15.09 -2.27
CA LYS A 156 2.78 -15.50 -3.30
C LYS A 156 3.97 -14.55 -3.26
N VAL A 157 5.17 -15.08 -3.20
CA VAL A 157 6.41 -14.29 -3.14
C VAL A 157 7.18 -14.42 -4.45
N PRO A 158 7.91 -13.39 -4.90
CA PRO A 158 8.73 -13.47 -6.10
C PRO A 158 10.07 -14.17 -5.81
N ASP A 159 10.69 -14.74 -6.83
CA ASP A 159 12.04 -15.32 -6.75
C ASP A 159 13.13 -14.29 -6.43
N SER A 160 12.85 -12.99 -6.64
CA SER A 160 13.77 -11.91 -6.35
C SER A 160 13.88 -11.58 -4.85
N LEU A 161 13.05 -12.16 -3.98
CA LEU A 161 12.98 -11.80 -2.56
C LEU A 161 14.26 -12.21 -1.81
N GLN A 162 15.00 -11.21 -1.31
CA GLN A 162 16.27 -11.40 -0.60
C GLN A 162 16.11 -11.24 0.92
N THR A 163 15.29 -10.27 1.36
CA THR A 163 15.15 -9.95 2.78
C THR A 163 13.70 -9.89 3.24
N LEU A 164 13.48 -10.46 4.42
CA LEU A 164 12.25 -10.36 5.20
C LEU A 164 12.60 -9.79 6.56
N GLY A 165 11.92 -8.72 6.94
CA GLY A 165 12.05 -8.14 8.28
C GLY A 165 11.48 -9.05 9.36
N GLY A 166 11.74 -8.70 10.62
CA GLY A 166 11.19 -9.42 11.76
C GLY A 166 9.66 -9.30 11.83
N CYS A 167 9.00 -10.39 12.25
CA CYS A 167 7.56 -10.40 12.57
C CYS A 167 6.62 -9.90 11.45
N VAL A 168 7.01 -10.05 10.18
CA VAL A 168 6.21 -9.68 8.99
C VAL A 168 4.80 -10.22 9.05
N PHE A 169 4.61 -11.50 9.43
CA PHE A 169 3.29 -12.15 9.47
C PHE A 169 2.76 -12.37 10.89
N LYS A 170 3.27 -11.64 11.89
CA LYS A 170 2.79 -11.80 13.28
C LYS A 170 1.29 -11.52 13.36
N TYR A 171 0.53 -12.39 14.03
CA TYR A 171 -0.94 -12.31 14.14
C TYR A 171 -1.71 -12.47 12.81
N CYS A 172 -1.11 -13.09 11.78
CA CYS A 172 -1.81 -13.53 10.57
C CYS A 172 -2.42 -14.93 10.78
N PHE A 173 -3.45 -15.04 11.61
CA PHE A 173 -3.97 -16.33 12.10
C PHE A 173 -4.53 -17.28 11.02
N LYS A 174 -4.81 -16.78 9.81
CA LYS A 174 -5.28 -17.59 8.68
C LYS A 174 -4.17 -17.98 7.69
N LEU A 175 -2.97 -17.41 7.83
CA LEU A 175 -1.86 -17.68 6.93
C LEU A 175 -1.12 -18.91 7.42
N VAL A 176 -1.30 -20.02 6.69
CA VAL A 176 -0.55 -21.26 6.96
C VAL A 176 0.71 -21.32 6.10
N PRO A 177 1.80 -21.95 6.56
CA PRO A 177 3.04 -22.04 5.79
C PRO A 177 2.88 -22.61 4.37
N SER A 178 1.97 -23.58 4.18
CA SER A 178 1.68 -24.18 2.87
C SER A 178 0.98 -23.24 1.89
N ALA A 179 0.36 -22.17 2.39
CA ALA A 179 -0.30 -21.16 1.57
C ALA A 179 0.65 -20.03 1.13
N ILE A 180 1.93 -20.14 1.49
CA ILE A 180 2.99 -19.27 1.00
C ILE A 180 3.67 -19.95 -0.18
N ASN A 181 3.28 -19.54 -1.40
CA ASN A 181 3.84 -20.12 -2.62
C ASN A 181 5.13 -19.39 -3.01
N VAL A 182 6.25 -20.10 -2.94
CA VAL A 182 7.57 -19.63 -3.36
C VAL A 182 7.85 -20.31 -4.69
N SER A 183 8.01 -19.54 -5.78
CA SER A 183 8.09 -20.06 -7.15
C SER A 183 9.26 -21.02 -7.41
N ASP A 184 10.33 -20.98 -6.61
CA ASP A 184 11.38 -21.99 -6.66
C ASP A 184 12.07 -22.10 -5.29
N TYR A 185 11.70 -23.11 -4.50
CA TYR A 185 12.33 -23.49 -3.22
C TYR A 185 13.77 -24.03 -3.38
N ARG A 186 14.52 -23.60 -4.40
CA ARG A 186 15.80 -24.23 -4.80
C ARG A 186 16.92 -24.01 -3.78
N ASP A 187 16.84 -22.95 -2.97
CA ASP A 187 17.73 -22.76 -1.83
C ASP A 187 16.96 -22.87 -0.50
N ALA A 188 16.88 -24.10 0.01
CA ALA A 188 16.32 -24.44 1.32
C ALA A 188 17.11 -23.83 2.51
N THR A 189 18.11 -22.98 2.26
CA THR A 189 19.06 -22.39 3.19
C THR A 189 18.89 -20.88 3.39
N SER A 190 18.04 -20.20 2.60
CA SER A 190 17.87 -18.75 2.75
C SER A 190 17.16 -18.41 4.08
N LYS A 191 17.59 -17.33 4.75
CA LYS A 191 16.94 -16.84 5.98
C LYS A 191 15.45 -16.55 5.75
N VAL A 192 15.09 -16.17 4.53
CA VAL A 192 13.71 -15.97 4.07
C VAL A 192 12.93 -17.27 4.16
N VAL A 193 13.45 -18.37 3.60
CA VAL A 193 12.80 -19.69 3.65
C VAL A 193 12.63 -20.18 5.10
N THR A 194 13.67 -20.05 5.93
CA THR A 194 13.60 -20.43 7.35
C THR A 194 12.56 -19.61 8.10
N TYR A 195 12.49 -18.30 7.85
CA TYR A 195 11.47 -17.43 8.42
C TYR A 195 10.07 -17.85 8.00
N LEU A 196 9.84 -18.11 6.70
CA LEU A 196 8.53 -18.51 6.18
C LEU A 196 8.06 -19.86 6.77
N ARG A 197 8.99 -20.80 6.98
CA ARG A 197 8.71 -22.08 7.65
C ARG A 197 8.38 -21.93 9.14
N SER A 198 8.84 -20.85 9.78
CA SER A 198 8.61 -20.59 11.22
C SER A 198 7.28 -19.89 11.53
N ILE A 199 6.49 -19.55 10.51
CA ILE A 199 5.20 -18.91 10.69
C ILE A 199 4.24 -19.89 11.36
N GLN A 200 3.76 -19.52 12.55
CA GLN A 200 2.76 -20.21 13.36
C GLN A 200 1.64 -19.24 13.72
#